data_AF-A0A8T5NGQ1-F1
#
_entry.id   AF-A0A8T5NGQ1-F1
#
_cell.length_a   1.000
_cell.length_b   1.000
_cell.length_c   1.000
_cell.angle_alpha   90.00
_cell.angle_beta   90.00
_cell.angle_gamma   90.00
#
_symmetry.space_group_name_H-M   'P 1'
#
loop_
_entity.id
_entity.type
_entity.pdbx_description
1 polymer ?
#
loop_
_entity_poly.entity_id
_entity_poly.type
_entity_poly.pdbx_seq_one_letter_code
_entity_poly.pdbx_strand_id
1 'polypeptide(L)'
;MAIDCIIDYDCKVRETLTLDGMVSMIKNRNRAATAVQMLKKDGKTDEEVLNTTFKFHMLTLDGETEIKDYKVSDLLESTLPLEALQKHCEPCPASGGKRFGCYTAINYPISGKVESWLADTSRRTNRSKERFDRQ
;
A
#
# COMPACT_ATOMS: atom_id res chain seq x y z
N MET A 1 9.18 6.80 1.36
CA MET A 1 8.75 6.56 -0.03
C MET A 1 8.52 5.08 -0.21
N ALA A 2 7.62 4.64 -1.10
CA ALA A 2 7.41 3.22 -1.34
C ALA A 2 7.05 2.95 -2.80
N ILE A 3 7.44 1.79 -3.32
CA ILE A 3 6.98 1.28 -4.61
C ILE A 3 5.76 0.40 -4.33
N ASP A 4 4.62 0.78 -4.89
CA ASP A 4 3.41 -0.04 -4.88
C ASP A 4 3.58 -1.20 -5.86
N CYS A 5 3.40 -2.42 -5.37
CA CYS A 5 3.48 -3.63 -6.18
C CYS A 5 2.13 -4.33 -6.14
N ILE A 6 1.62 -4.71 -7.31
CA ILE A 6 0.36 -5.43 -7.40
C ILE A 6 0.48 -6.63 -8.32
N ILE A 7 -0.09 -7.76 -7.90
CA ILE A 7 -0.23 -8.94 -8.75
C ILE A 7 -1.35 -8.67 -9.74
N ASP A 8 -1.01 -8.67 -11.03
CA ASP A 8 -1.97 -8.49 -12.11
C ASP A 8 -2.83 -9.75 -12.29
N TYR A 9 -4.07 -9.69 -11.80
CA TYR A 9 -4.99 -10.81 -11.79
C TYR A 9 -6.42 -10.31 -11.95
N ASP A 10 -7.13 -10.90 -12.91
CA ASP A 10 -8.52 -10.54 -13.21
C ASP A 10 -9.44 -11.01 -12.07
N CYS A 11 -10.06 -10.06 -11.38
CA CYS A 11 -10.96 -10.36 -10.27
C CYS A 11 -12.05 -9.30 -10.12
N LYS A 12 -13.14 -9.69 -9.43
CA LYS A 12 -14.31 -8.84 -9.28
C LYS A 12 -14.03 -7.48 -8.64
N VAL A 13 -13.04 -7.44 -7.74
CA VAL A 13 -12.61 -6.20 -7.07
C VAL A 13 -12.05 -5.20 -8.08
N ARG A 14 -11.19 -5.65 -8.99
CA ARG A 14 -10.56 -4.81 -10.04
C ARG A 14 -11.50 -4.45 -11.18
N GLU A 15 -12.51 -5.27 -11.45
CA GLU A 15 -13.58 -4.89 -12.38
C GLU A 15 -14.46 -3.77 -11.82
N THR A 16 -14.67 -3.77 -10.50
CA THR A 16 -15.59 -2.85 -9.83
C THR A 16 -14.89 -1.55 -9.43
N LEU A 17 -13.62 -1.63 -9.00
CA LEU A 17 -12.81 -0.50 -8.57
C LEU A 17 -11.67 -0.29 -9.57
N THR A 18 -11.36 0.98 -9.88
CA THR A 18 -10.13 1.31 -10.59
C THR A 18 -8.91 0.88 -9.78
N LEU A 19 -7.79 0.58 -10.45
CA LEU A 19 -6.55 0.18 -9.77
C LEU A 19 -6.11 1.22 -8.72
N ASP A 20 -6.07 2.48 -9.13
CA ASP A 20 -5.70 3.59 -8.24
C ASP A 20 -6.70 3.79 -7.11
N GLY A 21 -8.00 3.62 -7.39
CA GLY A 21 -9.06 3.68 -6.40
C GLY A 21 -8.89 2.60 -5.33
N MET A 22 -8.67 1.36 -5.76
CA MET A 22 -8.42 0.23 -4.84
C MET A 22 -7.17 0.46 -3.99
N VAL A 23 -6.04 0.85 -4.60
CA VAL A 23 -4.78 1.12 -3.87
C VAL A 23 -4.97 2.26 -2.86
N SER A 24 -5.65 3.34 -3.25
CA SER A 24 -5.95 4.47 -2.37
C SER A 24 -6.80 4.04 -1.18
N MET A 25 -7.85 3.25 -1.41
CA MET A 25 -8.71 2.72 -0.34
C MET A 25 -7.93 1.78 0.60
N ILE A 26 -7.07 0.90 0.08
CA ILE A 26 -6.22 0.03 0.91
C ILE A 26 -5.29 0.88 1.79
N LYS A 27 -4.67 1.93 1.23
CA LYS A 27 -3.82 2.86 1.99
C LYS A 27 -4.62 3.59 3.07
N ASN A 28 -5.83 4.08 2.75
CA ASN A 28 -6.70 4.74 3.72
C ASN A 28 -7.12 3.82 4.86
N ARG A 29 -7.45 2.56 4.55
CA ARG A 29 -7.75 1.53 5.54
C ARG A 29 -6.60 1.31 6.49
N ASN A 30 -5.38 1.17 5.97
CA ASN A 30 -4.18 0.97 6.79
C ASN A 30 -3.87 2.20 7.67
N ARG A 31 -4.05 3.42 7.12
CA ARG A 31 -3.92 4.67 7.88
C ARG A 31 -4.95 4.74 9.02
N ALA A 32 -6.22 4.48 8.73
CA ALA A 32 -7.29 4.47 9.71
C ALA A 32 -7.02 3.43 10.81
N ALA A 33 -6.65 2.21 10.44
CA ALA A 33 -6.32 1.16 11.40
C ALA A 33 -5.16 1.56 12.33
N THR A 34 -4.12 2.18 11.78
CA THR A 34 -2.96 2.66 12.56
C THR A 34 -3.37 3.81 13.50
N ALA A 35 -4.13 4.80 12.99
CA ALA A 35 -4.62 5.92 13.78
C ALA A 35 -5.52 5.46 14.93
N VAL A 36 -6.47 4.57 14.66
CA VAL A 36 -7.34 3.95 15.68
C VAL A 36 -6.50 3.23 16.73
N GLN A 37 -5.52 2.42 16.32
CA GLN A 37 -4.67 1.68 17.26
C GLN A 37 -3.86 2.62 18.16
N MET A 38 -3.29 3.70 17.61
CA MET A 38 -2.54 4.70 18.37
C MET A 38 -3.45 5.43 19.37
N LEU A 39 -4.59 5.94 18.91
CA LEU A 39 -5.52 6.73 19.74
C LEU A 39 -6.16 5.88 20.86
N LYS A 40 -6.44 4.60 20.59
CA LYS A 40 -6.91 3.66 21.62
C LYS A 40 -5.83 3.35 22.65
N LYS A 41 -4.56 3.24 22.22
CA LYS A 41 -3.42 3.07 23.13
C LYS A 41 -3.25 4.28 24.06
N ASP A 42 -3.60 5.46 23.58
CA ASP A 42 -3.60 6.71 24.35
C ASP A 42 -4.83 6.85 25.27
N GLY A 43 -5.74 5.86 25.30
CA GLY A 43 -6.88 5.80 26.21
C GLY A 43 -8.14 6.53 25.73
N LYS A 44 -8.21 6.95 24.45
CA LYS A 44 -9.41 7.58 23.89
C LYS A 44 -10.56 6.59 23.72
N THR A 45 -11.78 7.08 23.90
CA THR A 45 -13.02 6.35 23.61
C THR A 45 -13.26 6.22 22.11
N ASP A 46 -14.15 5.30 21.70
CA ASP A 46 -14.44 5.07 20.29
C ASP A 46 -15.00 6.32 19.57
N GLU A 47 -15.87 7.09 20.24
CA GLU A 47 -16.43 8.33 19.68
C GLU A 47 -15.37 9.42 19.50
N GLU A 48 -14.43 9.54 20.45
CA GLU A 48 -13.32 10.47 20.35
C GLU A 48 -12.34 10.08 19.24
N VAL A 49 -12.08 8.78 19.08
CA VAL A 49 -11.24 8.25 18.01
C VAL A 49 -11.80 8.62 16.64
N LEU A 50 -13.09 8.38 16.42
CA LEU A 50 -13.76 8.67 15.14
C LEU A 50 -13.77 10.17 14.80
N ASN A 51 -13.88 11.03 15.81
CA ASN A 51 -13.91 12.48 15.64
C ASN A 51 -12.52 13.14 15.64
N THR A 52 -11.45 12.38 15.86
CA THR A 52 -10.09 12.94 15.85
C THR A 52 -9.61 13.19 14.42
N THR A 53 -9.06 14.39 14.19
CA THR A 53 -8.31 14.75 12.98
C THR A 53 -6.81 14.67 13.26
N PHE A 54 -6.04 14.14 12.30
CA PHE A 54 -4.58 14.09 12.36
C PHE A 54 -3.94 14.60 11.08
N LYS A 55 -2.70 15.09 11.20
CA LYS A 55 -1.92 15.58 10.06
C LYS A 55 -1.04 14.48 9.50
N PHE A 56 -1.12 14.26 8.21
CA PHE A 56 -0.24 13.35 7.48
C PHE A 56 0.77 14.16 6.69
N HIS A 57 2.05 13.92 6.97
CA HIS A 57 3.16 14.53 6.27
C HIS A 57 3.65 13.58 5.17
N MET A 58 3.63 14.04 3.93
CA MET A 58 4.11 13.28 2.77
C MET A 58 5.22 14.05 2.08
N LEU A 59 6.36 13.39 1.89
CA LEU A 59 7.45 13.93 1.08
C LEU A 59 7.14 13.69 -0.40
N THR A 60 7.12 14.75 -1.20
CA THR A 60 6.95 14.68 -2.67
C THR A 60 8.28 14.37 -3.35
N LEU A 61 8.24 14.07 -4.65
CA LEU A 61 9.44 13.83 -5.46
C LEU A 61 10.34 15.06 -5.54
N ASP A 62 9.77 16.26 -5.43
CA ASP A 62 10.48 17.53 -5.45
C ASP A 62 11.13 17.88 -4.10
N GLY A 63 10.97 17.00 -3.09
CA GLY A 63 11.47 17.21 -1.73
C GLY A 63 10.60 18.12 -0.88
N GLU A 64 9.43 18.53 -1.38
CA GLU A 64 8.48 19.33 -0.62
C GLU A 64 7.69 18.45 0.35
N THR A 65 7.33 19.01 1.51
CA THR A 65 6.45 18.32 2.47
C THR A 65 5.01 18.77 2.23
N GLU A 66 4.20 17.88 1.67
CA GLU A 66 2.76 18.07 1.60
C GLU A 66 2.12 17.65 2.94
N ILE A 67 1.32 18.54 3.52
CA ILE A 67 0.58 18.27 4.76
C ILE A 67 -0.90 18.12 4.41
N LYS A 68 -1.48 16.96 4.73
CA LYS A 68 -2.90 16.68 4.55
C LYS A 68 -3.54 16.36 5.89
N ASP A 69 -4.65 17.02 6.18
CA ASP A 69 -5.46 16.72 7.36
C ASP A 69 -6.45 15.61 7.03
N TYR A 70 -6.52 14.59 7.90
CA TYR A 70 -7.43 13.47 7.77
C TYR A 70 -8.23 13.28 9.05
N LYS A 71 -9.55 13.13 8.91
CA LYS A 71 -10.43 12.68 9.99
C LYS A 71 -10.57 11.15 9.92
N VAL A 72 -10.56 10.49 11.09
CA VAL A 72 -10.64 9.03 11.16
C VAL A 72 -11.95 8.50 10.57
N SER A 73 -13.09 9.15 10.85
CA SER A 73 -14.38 8.78 10.25
C SER A 73 -14.33 8.77 8.73
N ASP A 74 -13.78 9.84 8.14
CA ASP A 74 -13.81 10.04 6.69
C ASP A 74 -12.91 9.01 5.98
N LEU A 75 -11.78 8.65 6.62
CA LEU A 75 -10.95 7.56 6.14
C LEU A 75 -11.69 6.23 6.16
N LEU A 76 -12.40 5.91 7.24
CA LEU A 76 -13.17 4.66 7.34
C LEU A 76 -14.31 4.63 6.32
N GLU A 77 -15.05 5.73 6.17
CA GLU A 77 -16.11 5.86 5.17
C GLU A 77 -15.59 5.67 3.74
N SER A 78 -14.41 6.22 3.43
CA SER A 78 -13.78 6.04 2.11
C SER A 78 -13.46 4.58 1.78
N THR A 79 -13.39 3.70 2.79
CA THR A 79 -13.07 2.28 2.62
C THR A 79 -14.30 1.38 2.51
N LEU A 80 -15.51 1.91 2.69
CA LEU A 80 -16.74 1.11 2.61
C LEU A 80 -16.91 0.36 1.27
N PRO A 81 -16.61 0.95 0.10
CA PRO A 81 -16.70 0.23 -1.17
C PRO A 81 -15.72 -0.96 -1.23
N LEU A 82 -14.54 -0.81 -0.62
CA LEU A 82 -13.54 -1.86 -0.53
C LEU A 82 -14.04 -3.00 0.39
N GLU A 83 -14.56 -2.67 1.56
CA GLU A 83 -15.08 -3.67 2.52
C GLU A 83 -16.26 -4.46 1.95
N ALA A 84 -17.13 -3.84 1.15
CA ALA A 84 -18.24 -4.54 0.47
C ALA A 84 -17.76 -5.66 -0.47
N LEU A 85 -16.57 -5.50 -1.06
CA LEU A 85 -15.99 -6.44 -2.03
C LEU A 85 -15.08 -7.49 -1.39
N GLN A 86 -14.84 -7.40 -0.08
CA GLN A 86 -13.88 -8.23 0.64
C GLN A 86 -14.15 -9.74 0.52
N LYS A 87 -15.42 -10.15 0.42
CA LYS A 87 -15.83 -11.56 0.26
C LYS A 87 -15.32 -12.18 -1.03
N HIS A 88 -15.10 -11.37 -2.07
CA HIS A 88 -14.54 -11.86 -3.34
C HIS A 88 -13.04 -12.17 -3.25
N CYS A 89 -12.34 -11.73 -2.18
CA CYS A 89 -10.93 -12.04 -2.00
C CYS A 89 -10.68 -13.42 -1.36
N GLU A 90 -11.65 -14.00 -0.64
CA GLU A 90 -11.46 -15.29 0.05
C GLU A 90 -11.09 -16.46 -0.89
N PRO A 91 -11.74 -16.63 -2.06
CA PRO A 91 -11.34 -17.68 -3.01
C PRO A 91 -10.20 -17.25 -3.96
N CYS A 92 -9.68 -16.03 -3.85
CA CYS A 92 -8.77 -15.48 -4.85
C CYS A 92 -7.33 -16.02 -4.66
N PRO A 93 -6.72 -16.67 -5.68
CA PRO A 93 -5.36 -17.20 -5.57
C PRO A 93 -4.30 -16.11 -5.42
N ALA A 94 -4.49 -14.95 -6.06
CA ALA A 94 -3.59 -13.81 -5.96
C ALA A 94 -3.58 -13.15 -4.56
N SER A 95 -4.56 -13.47 -3.72
CA SER A 95 -4.68 -12.91 -2.37
C SER A 95 -3.74 -13.56 -1.35
N GLY A 96 -3.22 -14.76 -1.64
CA GLY A 96 -2.43 -15.54 -0.70
C GLY A 96 -3.15 -15.83 0.63
N GLY A 97 -4.49 -15.92 0.61
CA GLY A 97 -5.33 -16.14 1.78
C GLY A 97 -5.58 -14.88 2.63
N LYS A 98 -5.17 -13.70 2.16
CA LYS A 98 -5.40 -12.42 2.84
C LYS A 98 -6.25 -11.49 1.98
N ARG A 99 -7.24 -10.85 2.60
CA ARG A 99 -8.09 -9.84 1.93
C ARG A 99 -7.22 -8.74 1.32
N PHE A 100 -7.36 -8.52 0.02
CA PHE A 100 -6.53 -7.59 -0.77
C PHE A 100 -5.02 -7.87 -0.73
N GLY A 101 -4.61 -9.12 -0.48
CA GLY A 101 -3.20 -9.52 -0.43
C GLY A 101 -2.46 -9.49 -1.77
N CYS A 102 -3.16 -9.21 -2.86
CA CYS A 102 -2.56 -8.97 -4.17
C CYS A 102 -1.77 -7.66 -4.24
N TYR A 103 -1.98 -6.73 -3.29
CA TYR A 103 -1.24 -5.48 -3.15
C TYR A 103 -0.20 -5.56 -2.03
N THR A 104 0.99 -5.06 -2.31
CA THR A 104 2.06 -4.86 -1.32
C THR A 104 2.85 -3.58 -1.64
N ALA A 105 3.70 -3.17 -0.72
CA ALA A 105 4.56 -2.00 -0.91
C ALA A 105 6.00 -2.31 -0.49
N ILE A 106 6.96 -1.89 -1.30
CA ILE A 106 8.39 -1.94 -0.99
C ILE A 106 8.77 -0.57 -0.44
N ASN A 107 8.97 -0.49 0.88
CA ASN A 107 9.32 0.75 1.55
C ASN A 107 10.79 1.11 1.34
N TYR A 108 11.04 2.40 1.11
CA TYR A 108 12.36 3.01 1.09
C TYR A 108 12.62 3.82 2.36
N PRO A 109 13.88 3.82 2.86
CA PRO A 109 15.03 3.12 2.27
C PRO A 109 14.96 1.59 2.46
N ILE A 110 15.28 0.84 1.40
CA ILE A 110 15.50 -0.60 1.51
C ILE A 110 16.83 -0.85 2.23
N SER A 111 17.00 -2.01 2.85
CA SER A 111 18.25 -2.30 3.57
C SER A 111 19.45 -2.30 2.62
N GLY A 112 20.61 -1.83 3.07
CA GLY A 112 21.84 -1.81 2.26
C GLY A 112 22.27 -3.19 1.74
N LYS A 113 21.88 -4.27 2.44
CA LYS A 113 22.06 -5.66 1.95
C LYS A 113 21.23 -5.95 0.70
N VAL A 114 19.98 -5.49 0.68
CA VAL A 114 19.08 -5.64 -0.47
C VAL A 114 19.54 -4.76 -1.63
N GLU A 115 19.98 -3.52 -1.35
CA GLU A 115 20.58 -2.67 -2.40
C GLU A 115 21.82 -3.31 -3.02
N SER A 116 22.74 -3.81 -2.20
CA SER A 116 23.94 -4.49 -2.67
C SER A 116 23.60 -5.71 -3.52
N TRP A 117 22.63 -6.52 -3.07
CA TRP A 117 22.17 -7.69 -3.80
C TRP A 117 21.51 -7.33 -5.14
N LEU A 118 20.68 -6.27 -5.19
CA LEU A 118 20.06 -5.77 -6.43
C LEU A 118 21.12 -5.24 -7.41
N ALA A 119 22.12 -4.50 -6.90
CA ALA A 119 23.23 -3.99 -7.70
C ALA A 119 24.06 -5.14 -8.30
N ASP A 120 24.34 -6.18 -7.53
CA ASP A 120 25.08 -7.35 -8.04
C ASP A 120 24.26 -8.18 -9.03
N THR A 121 22.95 -8.35 -8.79
CA THR A 121 22.06 -9.09 -9.68
C THR A 121 21.91 -8.39 -11.03
N SER A 122 21.69 -7.08 -11.04
CA SER A 122 21.58 -6.29 -12.28
C SER A 122 22.85 -6.35 -13.14
N ARG A 123 24.04 -6.30 -12.52
CA ARG A 123 25.33 -6.46 -13.22
C ARG A 123 25.47 -7.83 -13.90
N ARG A 124 25.04 -8.91 -13.23
CA ARG A 124 25.12 -10.28 -13.78
C ARG A 124 24.19 -10.45 -14.98
N THR A 125 22.96 -9.94 -14.90
CA THR A 125 21.99 -10.00 -15.99
C THR A 125 22.48 -9.23 -17.23
N ASN A 126 23.06 -8.04 -17.05
CA ASN A 126 23.62 -7.27 -18.17
C ASN A 126 24.78 -8.01 -18.88
N ARG A 127 25.67 -8.65 -18.13
CA ARG A 127 26.76 -9.46 -18.72
C ARG A 127 26.25 -10.67 -19.51
N SER A 128 25.12 -11.27 -19.10
CA SER A 128 24.51 -12.37 -19.85
C SER A 128 23.86 -11.91 -21.15
N LYS A 129 23.31 -10.68 -21.19
CA LYS A 129 22.77 -10.06 -22.41
C LYS A 129 23.87 -9.73 -23.42
N GLU A 130 24.97 -9.12 -22.98
CA GLU A 130 26.10 -8.77 -23.85
C GLU A 130 26.80 -10.00 -24.48
N ARG A 131 26.69 -11.17 -23.86
CA ARG A 131 27.18 -12.45 -24.43
C ARG A 131 26.22 -13.03 -25.48
N PHE A 132 24.93 -12.75 -25.37
CA PHE A 132 23.92 -13.23 -26.31
C PHE A 132 23.88 -12.38 -27.59
N ASP A 133 24.06 -11.05 -27.47
CA ASP A 133 24.07 -10.12 -28.62
C ASP A 133 25.37 -10.16 -29.47
N ARG A 134 26.38 -10.95 -29.07
CA ARG A 134 27.65 -11.13 -29.81
C ARG A 134 27.73 -12.47 -30.57
N GLN A 135 26.65 -13.26 -30.60
CA GLN A 135 26.50 -14.45 -31.44
C GLN A 135 25.50 -14.17 -32.55
#